data_AF-A0A7K1P1Y2-F1
#
_entry.id   AF-A0A7K1P1Y2-F1
#
_cell.length_a   1.000
_cell.length_b   1.000
_cell.length_c   1.000
_cell.angle_alpha   90.00
_cell.angle_beta   90.00
_cell.angle_gamma   90.00
#
_symmetry.space_group_name_H-M   'P 1'
#
loop_
_entity.id
_entity.type
_entity.pdbx_description
1 polymer ?
#
loop_
_entity_poly.entity_id
_entity_poly.type
_entity_poly.pdbx_seq_one_letter_code
_entity_poly.pdbx_strand_id
1 'polypeptide(L)'
;VTSGPTIKQRTSTPKEKESKFKLDFDFPEDTTSPFMVFANSYANEKRSKRLGLLFSPMSYGGMGFQASLIIIHSLTFMADLKHHTDAEWNAMIENRGDDVGIFDTFDDMLMGDVTLFCKAIETYARNLVRPDGKTYGVTLEEWARLLPKNKEEAKFVAQLLCDGGINKYDLTCAGLTPGVLADNLWSYGFRDEDYDEEGNVIKERDIITGEELSNEGEVE
;
A
#
# COMPACT_ATOMS: atom_id res chain seq x y z
N VAL A 1 -11.00 30.51 -45.46
CA VAL A 1 -9.91 30.11 -44.55
C VAL A 1 -10.13 30.84 -43.24
N THR A 2 -10.83 30.23 -42.29
CA THR A 2 -11.06 30.79 -40.94
C THR A 2 -10.04 30.16 -40.02
N SER A 3 -9.00 30.93 -39.69
CA SER A 3 -7.88 30.52 -38.85
C SER A 3 -8.38 30.16 -37.46
N GLY A 4 -8.20 28.89 -37.06
CA GLY A 4 -8.50 28.41 -35.72
C GLY A 4 -7.63 29.08 -34.65
N PRO A 5 -8.06 29.03 -33.38
CA PRO A 5 -7.36 29.69 -32.27
C PRO A 5 -5.93 29.16 -32.10
N THR A 6 -4.99 30.10 -31.96
CA THR A 6 -3.55 29.84 -31.83
C THR A 6 -3.22 29.12 -30.52
N ILE A 7 -2.25 28.22 -30.55
CA ILE A 7 -1.80 27.30 -29.48
C ILE A 7 -1.62 27.96 -28.09
N LYS A 8 -1.38 29.29 -28.04
CA LYS A 8 -1.22 30.05 -26.79
C LYS A 8 -2.51 30.32 -25.99
N GLN A 9 -3.70 30.03 -26.53
CA GLN A 9 -4.99 30.26 -25.85
C GLN A 9 -5.64 28.98 -25.27
N ARG A 10 -4.96 27.83 -25.28
CA ARG A 10 -5.48 26.55 -24.72
C ARG A 10 -5.14 26.29 -23.25
N THR A 11 -4.50 27.22 -22.54
CA THR A 11 -3.99 27.01 -21.18
C THR A 11 -4.51 28.03 -20.17
N SER A 12 -5.83 28.25 -20.12
CA SER A 12 -6.44 29.06 -19.05
C SER A 12 -7.74 28.50 -18.48
N THR A 13 -8.01 27.21 -18.65
CA THR A 13 -8.97 26.51 -17.79
C THR A 13 -8.15 25.89 -16.67
N PRO A 14 -8.39 26.21 -15.38
CA PRO A 14 -7.81 25.44 -14.29
C PRO A 14 -8.31 24.01 -14.52
N LYS A 15 -7.40 23.08 -14.80
CA LYS A 15 -7.74 21.67 -14.62
C LYS A 15 -8.21 21.57 -13.17
N GLU A 16 -9.43 21.09 -12.95
CA GLU A 16 -9.82 20.57 -11.64
C GLU A 16 -8.65 19.75 -11.11
N LYS A 17 -8.27 19.96 -9.84
CA LYS A 17 -7.27 19.10 -9.20
C LYS A 17 -7.82 17.67 -9.31
N GLU A 18 -7.38 16.93 -10.32
CA GLU A 18 -7.62 15.50 -10.39
C GLU A 18 -7.14 14.93 -9.06
N SER A 19 -8.03 14.26 -8.35
CA SER A 19 -7.69 13.70 -7.06
C SER A 19 -6.52 12.75 -7.23
N LYS A 20 -5.50 12.95 -6.42
CA LYS A 20 -4.26 12.19 -6.47
C LYS A 20 -4.49 10.71 -6.13
N PHE A 21 -5.60 10.39 -5.47
CA PHE A 21 -5.98 9.06 -5.02
C PHE A 21 -7.39 8.71 -5.52
N LYS A 22 -7.65 7.43 -5.82
CA LYS A 22 -8.89 6.98 -6.45
C LYS A 22 -10.13 7.14 -5.57
N LEU A 23 -9.96 7.03 -4.25
CA LEU A 23 -11.05 7.23 -3.28
C LEU A 23 -11.19 8.68 -2.81
N ASP A 24 -10.48 9.62 -3.44
CA ASP A 24 -10.57 11.05 -3.20
C ASP A 24 -10.41 11.44 -1.71
N PHE A 25 -9.34 10.92 -1.10
CA PHE A 25 -8.86 11.38 0.20
C PHE A 25 -7.60 12.22 0.02
N ASP A 26 -7.25 13.01 1.04
CA ASP A 26 -5.98 13.73 1.09
C ASP A 26 -5.29 13.50 2.43
N PHE A 27 -4.04 13.96 2.55
CA PHE A 27 -3.31 13.97 3.81
C PHE A 27 -3.23 15.41 4.32
N PRO A 28 -3.91 15.76 5.43
CA PRO A 28 -3.85 17.11 5.98
C PRO A 28 -2.41 17.49 6.36
N GLU A 29 -1.95 18.68 5.98
CA GLU A 29 -0.57 19.14 6.25
C GLU A 29 -0.28 19.28 7.75
N ASP A 30 -1.31 19.50 8.57
CA ASP A 30 -1.28 19.69 10.02
C ASP A 30 -1.77 18.48 10.81
N THR A 31 -1.92 17.31 10.17
CA THR A 31 -2.37 16.11 10.86
C THR A 31 -1.40 15.71 11.98
N THR A 32 -1.92 15.52 13.18
CA THR A 32 -1.19 15.00 14.32
C THR A 32 -1.32 13.49 14.46
N SER A 33 -2.12 12.84 13.63
CA SER A 33 -2.33 11.39 13.60
C SER A 33 -1.05 10.68 13.16
N PRO A 34 -0.39 9.89 14.03
CA PRO A 34 0.76 9.09 13.64
C PRO A 34 0.45 8.15 12.47
N PHE A 35 -0.74 7.55 12.44
CA PHE A 35 -1.18 6.72 11.32
C PHE A 35 -1.12 7.49 10.00
N MET A 36 -1.76 8.67 9.94
CA MET A 36 -1.81 9.46 8.71
C MET A 36 -0.44 10.01 8.30
N VAL A 37 0.42 10.38 9.25
CA VAL A 37 1.80 10.80 8.97
C VAL A 37 2.59 9.69 8.26
N PHE A 38 2.50 8.45 8.75
CA PHE A 38 3.18 7.31 8.14
C PHE A 38 2.54 6.87 6.81
N ALA A 39 1.20 6.88 6.73
CA ALA A 39 0.46 6.61 5.49
C ALA A 39 0.84 7.62 4.39
N ASN A 40 0.92 8.91 4.73
CA ASN A 40 1.35 9.98 3.82
C ASN A 40 2.79 9.77 3.38
N SER A 41 3.68 9.49 4.33
CA SER A 41 5.10 9.24 4.06
C SER A 41 5.25 8.05 3.11
N TYR A 42 4.55 6.94 3.36
CA TYR A 42 4.55 5.77 2.50
C TYR A 42 4.03 6.08 1.08
N ALA A 43 2.90 6.78 0.96
CA ALA A 43 2.27 7.08 -0.31
C ALA A 43 3.12 8.02 -1.20
N ASN A 44 3.99 8.82 -0.59
CA ASN A 44 4.83 9.82 -1.27
C ASN A 44 6.31 9.43 -1.40
N GLU A 45 6.79 8.45 -0.64
CA GLU A 45 8.20 8.06 -0.65
C GLU A 45 8.56 7.28 -1.93
N LYS A 46 9.83 7.33 -2.33
CA LYS A 46 10.39 6.54 -3.43
C LYS A 46 10.24 5.05 -3.14
N ARG A 47 9.86 4.27 -4.17
CA ARG A 47 9.63 2.81 -4.11
C ARG A 47 10.69 2.05 -3.29
N SER A 48 11.97 2.25 -3.57
CA SER A 48 13.06 1.56 -2.87
C SER A 48 13.06 1.84 -1.36
N LYS A 49 12.70 3.03 -0.92
CA LYS A 49 12.74 3.41 0.50
C LYS A 49 11.49 3.04 1.29
N ARG A 50 10.39 2.67 0.63
CA ARG A 50 9.09 2.41 1.28
C ARG A 50 9.15 1.27 2.28
N LEU A 51 9.81 0.17 1.92
CA LEU A 51 9.87 -0.98 2.81
C LEU A 51 10.64 -0.63 4.10
N GLY A 52 11.78 0.05 3.96
CA GLY A 52 12.56 0.57 5.09
C GLY A 52 11.78 1.55 5.96
N LEU A 53 10.99 2.44 5.34
CA LEU A 53 10.11 3.36 6.06
C LEU A 53 9.08 2.61 6.93
N LEU A 54 8.47 1.55 6.38
CA LEU A 54 7.47 0.76 7.09
C LEU A 54 8.08 -0.05 8.26
N PHE A 55 9.36 -0.45 8.17
CA PHE A 55 10.06 -1.13 9.27
C PHE A 55 10.48 -0.20 10.43
N SER A 56 10.56 1.11 10.20
CA SER A 56 11.00 2.09 11.19
C SER A 56 10.16 2.10 12.49
N PRO A 57 8.83 2.29 12.45
CA PRO A 57 8.03 2.37 13.68
C PRO A 57 7.90 1.03 14.41
N MET A 58 8.17 -0.10 13.75
CA MET A 58 8.11 -1.44 14.35
C MET A 58 9.30 -1.73 15.28
N SER A 59 10.44 -1.06 15.09
CA SER A 59 11.68 -1.35 15.83
C SER A 59 11.80 -0.64 17.18
N TYR A 60 10.96 0.38 17.46
CA TYR A 60 11.18 1.31 18.59
C TYR A 60 9.95 1.63 19.44
N GLY A 61 8.93 0.76 19.47
CA GLY A 61 7.67 1.07 20.17
C GLY A 61 7.03 2.37 19.66
N GLY A 62 7.27 2.69 18.38
CA GLY A 62 7.02 3.99 17.79
C GLY A 62 5.55 4.21 17.49
N MET A 63 5.10 5.45 17.64
CA MET A 63 3.79 5.89 17.16
C MET A 63 3.68 5.61 15.64
N GLY A 64 2.52 5.16 15.17
CA GLY A 64 2.28 4.83 13.77
C GLY A 64 2.61 3.39 13.37
N PHE A 65 2.91 2.50 14.34
CA PHE A 65 3.08 1.07 14.08
C PHE A 65 1.83 0.44 13.44
N GLN A 66 0.64 0.98 13.74
CA GLN A 66 -0.63 0.56 13.16
C GLN A 66 -0.60 0.71 11.63
N ALA A 67 -0.19 1.88 11.13
CA ALA A 67 -0.04 2.12 9.70
C ALA A 67 0.93 1.13 9.07
N SER A 68 2.12 0.96 9.67
CA SER A 68 3.12 0.03 9.14
C SER A 68 2.62 -1.40 9.05
N LEU A 69 2.05 -1.94 10.13
CA LEU A 69 1.58 -3.33 10.15
C LEU A 69 0.42 -3.55 9.19
N ILE A 70 -0.56 -2.63 9.16
CA ILE A 70 -1.70 -2.72 8.23
C ILE A 70 -1.22 -2.65 6.78
N ILE A 71 -0.29 -1.74 6.47
CA ILE A 71 0.24 -1.58 5.10
C ILE A 71 1.01 -2.83 4.68
N ILE A 72 2.00 -3.27 5.47
CA ILE A 72 2.81 -4.46 5.18
C ILE A 72 1.92 -5.70 5.01
N HIS A 73 0.95 -5.88 5.89
CA HIS A 73 0.08 -7.04 5.85
C HIS A 73 -0.84 -7.02 4.62
N SER A 74 -1.42 -5.87 4.28
CA SER A 74 -2.21 -5.72 3.05
C SER A 74 -1.36 -6.04 1.80
N LEU A 75 -0.12 -5.56 1.74
CA LEU A 75 0.80 -5.83 0.65
C LEU A 75 1.12 -7.32 0.50
N THR A 76 1.19 -8.06 1.61
CA THR A 76 1.46 -9.51 1.60
C THR A 76 0.37 -10.29 0.86
N PHE A 77 -0.87 -9.78 0.83
CA PHE A 77 -2.02 -10.42 0.19
C PHE A 77 -2.52 -9.72 -1.07
N MET A 78 -1.73 -8.80 -1.63
CA MET A 78 -2.17 -7.93 -2.73
C MET A 78 -2.78 -8.66 -3.94
N ALA A 79 -2.29 -9.86 -4.30
CA ALA A 79 -2.78 -10.63 -5.44
C ALA A 79 -4.22 -11.16 -5.23
N ASP A 80 -4.62 -11.24 -3.98
CA ASP A 80 -5.85 -11.85 -3.50
C ASP A 80 -6.88 -10.79 -3.03
N LEU A 81 -6.51 -9.52 -2.90
CA LEU A 81 -7.33 -8.41 -2.37
C LEU A 81 -8.39 -7.85 -3.35
N LYS A 82 -8.97 -8.66 -4.23
CA LYS A 82 -9.79 -8.22 -5.38
C LYS A 82 -11.28 -8.57 -5.26
N HIS A 83 -11.86 -8.45 -4.08
CA HIS A 83 -13.24 -8.91 -3.82
C HIS A 83 -14.31 -7.81 -3.95
N HIS A 84 -13.93 -6.54 -3.82
CA HIS A 84 -14.83 -5.40 -4.01
C HIS A 84 -14.10 -4.27 -4.75
N THR A 85 -14.86 -3.47 -5.48
CA THR A 85 -14.39 -2.34 -6.28
C THR A 85 -14.23 -1.06 -5.45
N ASP A 86 -13.40 -0.13 -5.93
CA ASP A 86 -13.25 1.21 -5.35
C ASP A 86 -14.62 1.90 -5.11
N ALA A 87 -15.55 1.76 -6.06
CA ALA A 87 -16.88 2.36 -5.97
C ALA A 87 -17.73 1.75 -4.84
N GLU A 88 -17.65 0.43 -4.64
CA GLU A 88 -18.38 -0.27 -3.56
C GLU A 88 -17.83 0.12 -2.19
N TRP A 89 -16.51 0.20 -2.05
CA TRP A 89 -15.86 0.68 -0.83
C TRP A 89 -16.21 2.12 -0.51
N ASN A 90 -16.12 3.01 -1.50
CA ASN A 90 -16.46 4.41 -1.32
C ASN A 90 -17.93 4.58 -0.92
N ALA A 91 -18.83 3.86 -1.61
CA ALA A 91 -20.24 3.87 -1.27
C ALA A 91 -20.49 3.38 0.16
N MET A 92 -19.81 2.31 0.59
CA MET A 92 -19.93 1.83 1.97
C MET A 92 -19.44 2.86 2.99
N ILE A 93 -18.27 3.48 2.77
CA ILE A 93 -17.69 4.46 3.70
C ILE A 93 -18.50 5.75 3.77
N GLU A 94 -19.07 6.21 2.65
CA GLU A 94 -19.87 7.43 2.64
C GLU A 94 -21.28 7.24 3.20
N ASN A 95 -21.87 6.05 3.03
CA ASN A 95 -23.24 5.78 3.46
C ASN A 95 -23.35 5.10 4.83
N ARG A 96 -22.24 4.65 5.44
CA ARG A 96 -22.28 4.15 6.83
C ARG A 96 -22.56 5.30 7.80
N GLY A 97 -23.32 5.03 8.85
CA GLY A 97 -23.64 6.03 9.88
C GLY A 97 -22.39 6.55 10.59
N ASP A 98 -22.43 7.79 11.09
CA ASP A 98 -21.29 8.44 11.76
C ASP A 98 -20.86 7.72 13.05
N ASP A 99 -21.73 6.87 13.61
CA ASP A 99 -21.47 6.01 14.77
C ASP A 99 -20.92 4.62 14.39
N VAL A 100 -20.89 4.29 13.09
CA VAL A 100 -20.40 3.00 12.58
C VAL A 100 -18.89 3.01 12.49
N GLY A 101 -18.26 2.16 13.31
CA GLY A 101 -16.81 1.99 13.39
C GLY A 101 -16.42 1.71 14.85
N ILE A 102 -15.59 0.69 15.07
CA ILE A 102 -15.17 0.30 16.44
C ILE A 102 -14.21 1.34 17.05
N PHE A 103 -13.45 2.03 16.21
CA PHE A 103 -12.45 3.02 16.61
C PHE A 103 -12.77 4.39 16.01
N ASP A 104 -12.35 5.48 16.67
CA ASP A 104 -12.47 6.80 16.07
C ASP A 104 -11.35 6.99 15.01
N THR A 105 -10.15 6.50 15.31
CA THR A 105 -8.96 6.46 14.43
C THR A 105 -8.21 5.12 14.58
N PHE A 106 -7.45 4.72 13.56
CA PHE A 106 -6.51 3.60 13.66
C PHE A 106 -5.44 3.83 14.73
N ASP A 107 -5.15 5.08 15.11
CA ASP A 107 -4.23 5.38 16.20
C ASP A 107 -4.72 4.84 17.57
N ASP A 108 -6.04 4.61 17.72
CA ASP A 108 -6.64 4.04 18.94
C ASP A 108 -6.34 2.54 19.09
N MET A 109 -5.92 1.86 18.01
CA MET A 109 -5.72 0.42 18.03
C MET A 109 -4.49 0.03 18.85
N LEU A 110 -4.68 -0.92 19.77
CA LEU A 110 -3.59 -1.60 20.43
C LEU A 110 -3.05 -2.75 19.56
N MET A 111 -1.91 -3.32 19.94
CA MET A 111 -1.30 -4.45 19.20
C MET A 111 -2.25 -5.63 18.99
N GLY A 112 -3.11 -5.92 19.96
CA GLY A 112 -4.14 -6.96 19.86
C GLY A 112 -5.16 -6.64 18.76
N ASP A 113 -5.62 -5.40 18.70
CA ASP A 113 -6.57 -4.93 17.69
C ASP A 113 -5.94 -4.95 16.30
N VAL A 114 -4.70 -4.49 16.17
CA VAL A 114 -3.96 -4.52 14.90
C VAL A 114 -3.80 -5.96 14.42
N THR A 115 -3.50 -6.89 15.33
CA THR A 115 -3.41 -8.32 14.99
C THR A 115 -4.74 -8.86 14.46
N LEU A 116 -5.86 -8.49 15.07
CA LEU A 116 -7.19 -8.90 14.62
C LEU A 116 -7.54 -8.29 13.26
N PHE A 117 -7.20 -7.02 13.04
CA PHE A 117 -7.41 -6.35 11.76
C PHE A 117 -6.57 -6.99 10.65
N CYS A 118 -5.30 -7.33 10.92
CA CYS A 118 -4.47 -8.10 10.00
C CYS A 118 -5.11 -9.45 9.66
N LYS A 119 -5.62 -10.20 10.65
CA LYS A 119 -6.35 -11.44 10.38
C LYS A 119 -7.62 -11.22 9.55
N ALA A 120 -8.31 -10.10 9.70
CA ALA A 120 -9.46 -9.75 8.87
C ALA A 120 -9.03 -9.51 7.41
N ILE A 121 -7.90 -8.83 7.18
CA ILE A 121 -7.30 -8.67 5.85
C ILE A 121 -6.96 -10.05 5.25
N GLU A 122 -6.29 -10.94 5.98
CA GLU A 122 -5.97 -12.29 5.49
C GLU A 122 -7.25 -13.06 5.15
N THR A 123 -8.23 -13.05 6.06
CA THR A 123 -9.52 -13.74 5.87
C THR A 123 -10.22 -13.23 4.63
N TYR A 124 -10.26 -11.90 4.47
CA TYR A 124 -10.82 -11.22 3.31
C TYR A 124 -10.11 -11.64 2.04
N ALA A 125 -8.79 -11.47 1.97
CA ALA A 125 -8.00 -11.74 0.78
C ALA A 125 -8.11 -13.20 0.34
N ARG A 126 -7.89 -14.15 1.25
CA ARG A 126 -7.94 -15.59 0.95
C ARG A 126 -9.36 -16.16 0.86
N ASN A 127 -10.38 -15.34 1.09
CA ASN A 127 -11.78 -15.75 1.15
C ASN A 127 -12.00 -16.99 2.04
N LEU A 128 -11.38 -16.98 3.24
CA LEU A 128 -11.33 -18.15 4.11
C LEU A 128 -12.73 -18.53 4.63
N VAL A 129 -12.96 -19.84 4.80
CA VAL A 129 -14.14 -20.37 5.49
C VAL A 129 -14.14 -19.91 6.93
N ARG A 130 -15.25 -19.37 7.40
CA ARG A 130 -15.40 -18.90 8.77
C ARG A 130 -15.71 -20.03 9.76
N PRO A 131 -15.58 -19.77 11.08
CA PRO A 131 -15.89 -20.78 12.11
C PRO A 131 -17.31 -21.34 12.05
N ASP A 132 -18.26 -20.62 11.44
CA ASP A 132 -19.63 -21.07 11.22
C ASP A 132 -19.77 -22.12 10.10
N GLY A 133 -18.71 -22.34 9.31
CA GLY A 133 -18.66 -23.27 8.18
C GLY A 133 -19.56 -22.90 7.00
N LYS A 134 -20.18 -21.72 7.01
CA LYS A 134 -21.22 -21.31 6.04
C LYS A 134 -20.90 -19.99 5.36
N THR A 135 -20.17 -19.11 6.03
CA THR A 135 -19.76 -17.82 5.48
C THR A 135 -18.26 -17.82 5.18
N TYR A 136 -17.84 -16.92 4.30
CA TYR A 136 -16.50 -16.85 3.76
C TYR A 136 -16.02 -15.40 3.77
N GLY A 137 -14.71 -15.20 3.89
CA GLY A 137 -14.09 -13.89 3.70
C GLY A 137 -14.53 -12.84 4.73
N VAL A 138 -14.54 -11.58 4.31
CA VAL A 138 -15.07 -10.44 5.08
C VAL A 138 -15.98 -9.60 4.18
N THR A 139 -17.21 -9.37 4.63
CA THR A 139 -18.21 -8.62 3.87
C THR A 139 -18.00 -7.11 4.03
N LEU A 140 -18.54 -6.31 3.11
CA LEU A 140 -18.50 -4.84 3.23
C LEU A 140 -19.20 -4.32 4.50
N GLU A 141 -20.26 -4.98 4.97
CA GLU A 141 -20.95 -4.59 6.22
C GLU A 141 -20.02 -4.75 7.43
N GLU A 142 -19.19 -5.78 7.45
CA GLU A 142 -18.25 -6.01 8.53
C GLU A 142 -17.05 -5.08 8.42
N TRP A 143 -16.57 -4.84 7.21
CA TRP A 143 -15.57 -3.81 6.96
C TRP A 143 -16.04 -2.43 7.40
N ALA A 144 -17.32 -2.10 7.24
CA ALA A 144 -17.88 -0.85 7.74
C ALA A 144 -17.66 -0.68 9.25
N ARG A 145 -17.75 -1.77 10.02
CA ARG A 145 -17.51 -1.79 11.48
C ARG A 145 -16.02 -1.86 11.84
N LEU A 146 -15.23 -2.61 11.06
CA LEU A 146 -13.80 -2.82 11.31
C LEU A 146 -12.96 -1.58 11.02
N LEU A 147 -13.33 -0.78 10.02
CA LEU A 147 -12.67 0.48 9.71
C LEU A 147 -13.01 1.56 10.75
N PRO A 148 -12.09 2.51 11.02
CA PRO A 148 -12.33 3.60 11.96
C PRO A 148 -13.37 4.56 11.42
N LYS A 149 -13.96 5.37 12.30
CA LYS A 149 -14.92 6.42 11.92
C LYS A 149 -14.27 7.52 11.08
N ASN A 150 -12.99 7.81 11.31
CA ASN A 150 -12.22 8.71 10.44
C ASN A 150 -12.28 8.25 8.97
N LYS A 151 -13.00 9.01 8.15
CA LYS A 151 -13.25 8.67 6.74
C LYS A 151 -11.98 8.71 5.89
N GLU A 152 -11.03 9.60 6.19
CA GLU A 152 -9.78 9.71 5.41
C GLU A 152 -8.91 8.47 5.62
N GLU A 153 -8.73 8.05 6.87
CA GLU A 153 -8.04 6.82 7.23
C GLU A 153 -8.72 5.58 6.65
N ALA A 154 -10.06 5.51 6.76
CA ALA A 154 -10.87 4.44 6.22
C ALA A 154 -10.71 4.33 4.69
N LYS A 155 -10.74 5.46 3.97
CA LYS A 155 -10.53 5.52 2.52
C LYS A 155 -9.11 5.13 2.15
N PHE A 156 -8.10 5.56 2.92
CA PHE A 156 -6.73 5.11 2.69
C PHE A 156 -6.63 3.59 2.78
N VAL A 157 -7.12 2.95 3.84
CA VAL A 157 -7.04 1.48 3.95
C VAL A 157 -7.94 0.80 2.91
N ALA A 158 -9.14 1.30 2.62
CA ALA A 158 -10.01 0.73 1.61
C ALA A 158 -9.38 0.75 0.21
N GLN A 159 -8.74 1.85 -0.19
CA GLN A 159 -8.05 1.90 -1.48
C GLN A 159 -6.86 0.94 -1.51
N LEU A 160 -6.15 0.80 -0.38
CA LEU A 160 -5.06 -0.17 -0.25
C LEU A 160 -5.58 -1.61 -0.43
N LEU A 161 -6.76 -1.91 0.12
CA LEU A 161 -7.44 -3.19 0.00
C LEU A 161 -8.14 -3.41 -1.35
N CYS A 162 -8.25 -2.40 -2.22
CA CYS A 162 -8.75 -2.56 -3.59
C CYS A 162 -7.61 -2.82 -4.58
N ASP A 163 -6.57 -1.99 -4.48
CA ASP A 163 -5.52 -1.91 -5.50
C ASP A 163 -4.27 -2.71 -5.11
N GLY A 164 -4.15 -3.13 -3.85
CA GLY A 164 -2.93 -3.76 -3.33
C GLY A 164 -1.77 -2.77 -3.17
N GLY A 165 -2.04 -1.46 -3.13
CA GLY A 165 -1.03 -0.40 -2.95
C GLY A 165 -1.56 1.00 -3.27
N ILE A 166 -0.98 2.01 -2.62
CA ILE A 166 -1.30 3.43 -2.81
C ILE A 166 -0.02 4.17 -3.15
N ASN A 167 -0.02 4.94 -4.24
CA ASN A 167 1.13 5.71 -4.65
C ASN A 167 0.76 6.95 -5.48
N LYS A 168 1.41 8.09 -5.17
CA LYS A 168 1.43 9.31 -5.98
C LYS A 168 1.86 9.11 -7.44
N TYR A 169 2.74 8.15 -7.71
CA TYR A 169 3.39 8.00 -9.02
C TYR A 169 2.65 7.11 -10.01
N ASP A 170 1.39 6.74 -9.72
CA ASP A 170 0.58 5.84 -10.56
C ASP A 170 1.30 4.51 -10.90
N LEU A 171 2.30 4.15 -10.08
CA LEU A 171 2.97 2.87 -10.18
C LEU A 171 1.98 1.86 -9.65
N THR A 172 1.37 1.12 -10.58
CA THR A 172 0.65 -0.12 -10.27
C THR A 172 1.46 -0.97 -9.29
N CYS A 173 0.77 -1.72 -8.45
CA CYS A 173 1.33 -2.40 -7.28
C CYS A 173 2.34 -3.53 -7.60
N ALA A 174 2.70 -3.72 -8.88
CA ALA A 174 3.99 -4.30 -9.27
C ALA A 174 5.21 -3.65 -8.56
N GLY A 175 4.97 -2.51 -7.91
CA GLY A 175 5.80 -1.82 -6.94
C GLY A 175 6.06 -2.47 -5.58
N LEU A 176 5.64 -3.70 -5.25
CA LEU A 176 6.09 -4.44 -4.04
C LEU A 176 6.13 -5.97 -4.21
N THR A 177 6.01 -6.44 -5.46
CA THR A 177 6.26 -7.81 -5.91
C THR A 177 7.79 -8.05 -6.01
N PRO A 178 8.33 -9.15 -6.59
CA PRO A 178 9.78 -9.39 -6.68
C PRO A 178 10.61 -8.17 -7.10
N GLY A 179 10.05 -7.23 -7.85
CA GLY A 179 10.70 -5.96 -8.21
C GLY A 179 11.12 -5.05 -7.03
N VAL A 180 10.40 -4.95 -5.91
CA VAL A 180 10.90 -4.12 -4.76
C VAL A 180 11.95 -4.81 -3.97
N LEU A 181 11.81 -6.12 -3.80
CA LEU A 181 12.85 -6.91 -3.18
C LEU A 181 14.11 -6.80 -4.06
N ALA A 182 13.97 -6.97 -5.39
CA ALA A 182 14.98 -6.75 -6.42
C ALA A 182 15.66 -5.38 -6.28
N ASP A 183 14.89 -4.30 -6.22
CA ASP A 183 15.40 -2.93 -6.09
C ASP A 183 16.18 -2.67 -4.79
N ASN A 184 16.00 -3.50 -3.76
CA ASN A 184 16.56 -3.28 -2.43
C ASN A 184 17.54 -4.35 -1.94
N LEU A 185 17.77 -5.45 -2.67
CA LEU A 185 18.68 -6.51 -2.20
C LEU A 185 20.05 -5.97 -1.81
N TRP A 186 20.59 -5.03 -2.61
CA TRP A 186 21.86 -4.38 -2.36
C TRP A 186 21.89 -3.64 -1.01
N SER A 187 20.81 -2.92 -0.70
CA SER A 187 20.75 -2.04 0.48
C SER A 187 20.39 -2.79 1.77
N TYR A 188 19.84 -4.00 1.67
CA TYR A 188 19.44 -4.83 2.81
C TYR A 188 20.37 -6.02 3.08
N GLY A 189 21.41 -6.20 2.28
CA GLY A 189 22.39 -7.27 2.47
C GLY A 189 21.82 -8.67 2.22
N PHE A 190 20.81 -8.80 1.35
CA PHE A 190 20.15 -10.08 1.04
C PHE A 190 20.64 -10.73 -0.27
N ARG A 191 21.63 -10.15 -0.96
CA ARG A 191 22.23 -10.71 -2.18
C ARG A 191 23.29 -11.76 -1.79
N ASP A 192 23.15 -12.98 -2.31
CA ASP A 192 24.15 -14.07 -2.20
C ASP A 192 25.12 -13.98 -3.39
N GLU A 193 25.91 -12.90 -3.42
CA GLU A 193 26.83 -12.57 -4.50
C GLU A 193 28.27 -12.67 -4.01
N ASP A 194 29.15 -13.21 -4.86
CA ASP A 194 30.59 -13.22 -4.62
C ASP A 194 31.17 -11.89 -5.11
N TYR A 195 31.93 -11.20 -4.24
CA TYR A 195 32.52 -9.89 -4.53
C TYR A 195 34.03 -10.01 -4.74
N ASP A 196 34.58 -9.16 -5.61
CA ASP A 196 36.03 -8.96 -5.70
C ASP A 196 36.55 -8.08 -4.56
N GLU A 197 37.87 -7.94 -4.46
CA GLU A 197 38.53 -7.13 -3.44
C GLU A 197 38.19 -5.63 -3.56
N GLU A 198 37.60 -5.21 -4.68
CA GLU A 198 37.20 -3.85 -5.01
C GLU A 198 35.69 -3.60 -4.79
N GLY A 199 34.94 -4.66 -4.43
CA GLY A 199 33.52 -4.63 -4.13
C GLY A 199 32.60 -4.75 -5.35
N ASN A 200 33.11 -5.18 -6.51
CA ASN A 200 32.28 -5.47 -7.68
C ASN A 200 31.70 -6.88 -7.60
N VAL A 201 30.50 -7.07 -8.15
CA VAL A 201 29.82 -8.36 -8.23
C VAL A 201 30.51 -9.22 -9.27
N ILE A 202 31.07 -10.36 -8.87
CA ILE A 202 31.74 -11.33 -9.76
C ILE A 202 30.71 -12.30 -10.34
N LYS A 203 29.66 -12.64 -9.58
CA LYS A 203 28.62 -13.60 -9.99
C LYS A 203 27.24 -13.25 -9.40
N GLU A 204 26.24 -13.13 -10.26
CA GLU A 204 24.83 -13.02 -9.87
C GLU A 204 24.18 -14.41 -9.78
N ARG A 205 23.32 -14.62 -8.78
CA ARG A 205 22.55 -15.86 -8.59
C ARG A 205 21.06 -15.57 -8.55
N ASP A 206 20.25 -16.49 -9.07
CA ASP A 206 18.79 -16.41 -8.98
C ASP A 206 18.34 -16.53 -7.52
N ILE A 207 17.45 -15.65 -7.10
CA ILE A 207 17.08 -15.48 -5.69
C ILE A 207 16.15 -16.59 -5.19
N ILE A 208 15.45 -17.29 -6.10
CA ILE A 208 14.48 -18.33 -5.74
C ILE A 208 15.16 -19.71 -5.73
N THR A 209 16.08 -19.92 -6.67
CA THR A 209 16.71 -21.22 -6.93
C THR A 209 18.16 -21.31 -6.44
N GLY A 210 18.83 -20.17 -6.23
CA GLY A 210 20.25 -20.10 -5.84
C GLY A 210 21.23 -20.47 -6.96
N GLU A 211 20.74 -20.66 -8.18
CA GLU A 211 21.57 -21.03 -9.33
C GLU A 211 22.28 -19.80 -9.91
N GLU A 212 23.51 -19.96 -10.39
CA GLU A 212 24.26 -18.88 -11.06
C GLU A 212 23.54 -18.46 -12.35
N LEU A 213 23.26 -17.16 -12.48
CA LEU A 213 22.70 -16.59 -13.71
C LEU A 213 23.83 -16.53 -14.75
N SER A 214 23.66 -17.23 -15.88
CA SER A 214 24.65 -17.19 -16.96
C SER A 214 24.61 -15.83 -17.66
N ASN A 215 25.73 -15.10 -17.64
CA ASN A 215 25.93 -13.89 -18.43
C ASN A 215 26.01 -14.24 -19.92
N GLU A 216 24.87 -14.39 -20.61
CA GLU A 216 24.84 -14.32 -22.07
C GLU A 216 24.87 -12.84 -22.50
N GLY A 217 26.06 -12.27 -22.60
CA GLY A 217 26.20 -10.84 -22.88
C GLY A 217 27.61 -10.32 -23.13
N GLU A 218 28.54 -11.12 -23.66
CA GLU A 218 29.68 -10.57 -24.41
C GLU A 218 29.51 -10.98 -25.88
N VAL A 219 28.97 -10.07 -26.68
CA VAL A 219 29.14 -10.11 -28.14
C VAL A 219 29.94 -8.87 -28.52
N GLU A 220 31.21 -9.14 -28.82
CA GLU A 220 32.28 -8.32 -29.45
C GLU A 220 32.66 -6.95 -28.87
#